data_AF-A0A2U1TI60-F1
#
_entry.id   AF-A0A2U1TI60-F1
#
_cell.length_a   1.000
_cell.length_b   1.000
_cell.length_c   1.000
_cell.angle_alpha   90.00
_cell.angle_beta   90.00
_cell.angle_gamma   90.00
#
_symmetry.space_group_name_H-M   'P 1'
#
loop_
_entity.id
_entity.type
_entity.pdbx_description
1 polymer ?
#
loop_
_entity_poly.entity_id
_entity_poly.type
_entity_poly.pdbx_seq_one_letter_code
_entity_poly.pdbx_strand_id
1 'polypeptide(L)'
;MFDSIPGGQWIFGIFAIVAIIVVLALFGKRLGGAFSTKEADRFETTEIPPDDPETREFIVRDDQTGSRLQFVSLHTRGRVVEIVVPAKHRRTGVEVDLFEAALPSAPNVTTWTWPPTTPDGYAALLIIARRMPDVTFLDAHGSRVL
;
A
#
# COMPACT_ATOMS: atom_id res chain seq x y z
N MET A 1 -59.45 -31.75 -13.57
CA MET A 1 -59.53 -30.49 -14.33
C MET A 1 -58.52 -29.52 -13.72
N PHE A 2 -57.28 -29.57 -14.20
CA PHE A 2 -56.35 -28.45 -14.13
C PHE A 2 -55.69 -28.41 -15.50
N ASP A 3 -56.09 -27.40 -16.25
CA ASP A 3 -55.68 -27.16 -17.62
C ASP A 3 -54.18 -26.91 -17.66
N SER A 4 -53.53 -27.68 -18.52
CA SER A 4 -52.17 -27.47 -18.99
C SER A 4 -52.08 -26.09 -19.62
N ILE A 5 -51.38 -25.15 -18.96
CA ILE A 5 -50.84 -23.95 -19.61
C ILE A 5 -49.44 -24.31 -20.12
N PRO A 6 -49.25 -24.57 -21.43
CA PRO A 6 -47.93 -24.77 -22.01
C PRO A 6 -47.25 -23.41 -22.09
N GLY A 7 -46.49 -23.07 -21.06
CA GLY A 7 -45.79 -21.78 -20.98
C GLY A 7 -45.10 -21.50 -19.65
N GLY A 8 -45.46 -22.22 -18.57
CA GLY A 8 -44.89 -22.01 -17.25
C GLY A 8 -43.38 -22.25 -17.18
N GLN A 9 -42.88 -23.34 -17.78
CA GLN A 9 -41.45 -23.70 -17.69
C GLN A 9 -40.50 -22.67 -18.33
N TRP A 10 -40.94 -21.98 -19.40
CA TRP A 10 -40.09 -20.98 -20.07
C TRP A 10 -39.97 -19.69 -19.26
N ILE A 11 -41.05 -19.28 -18.59
CA ILE A 11 -41.07 -18.09 -17.71
C ILE A 11 -40.21 -18.33 -16.46
N PHE A 12 -40.27 -19.52 -15.86
CA PHE A 12 -39.41 -19.88 -14.72
C PHE A 12 -37.92 -19.95 -15.11
N GLY A 13 -37.61 -20.45 -16.31
CA GLY A 13 -36.23 -20.46 -16.84
C GLY A 13 -35.67 -19.06 -17.05
N ILE A 14 -36.46 -18.14 -17.60
CA ILE A 14 -36.07 -16.74 -17.80
C ILE A 14 -35.84 -16.05 -16.45
N PHE A 15 -36.72 -16.25 -15.46
CA PHE A 15 -36.54 -15.69 -14.12
C PHE A 15 -35.26 -16.21 -13.44
N ALA A 16 -34.93 -17.49 -13.59
CA ALA A 16 -33.68 -18.04 -13.06
C ALA A 16 -32.45 -17.39 -13.70
N ILE A 17 -32.46 -17.22 -15.03
CA ILE A 17 -31.35 -16.57 -15.76
C ILE A 17 -31.22 -15.10 -15.35
N VAL A 18 -32.32 -14.36 -15.25
CA VAL A 18 -32.31 -12.95 -14.83
C VAL A 18 -31.83 -12.82 -13.39
N ALA A 19 -32.26 -13.70 -12.48
CA ALA A 19 -31.78 -13.71 -11.10
C ALA A 19 -30.29 -14.02 -11.02
N ILE A 20 -29.78 -14.96 -11.81
CA ILE A 20 -28.34 -15.26 -11.91
C ILE A 20 -27.57 -14.06 -12.45
N ILE A 21 -28.06 -13.39 -13.50
CA ILE A 21 -27.42 -12.18 -14.06
C ILE A 21 -27.43 -11.05 -13.04
N VAL A 22 -28.52 -10.85 -12.30
CA VAL A 22 -28.61 -9.83 -11.24
C VAL A 22 -27.66 -10.16 -10.09
N VAL A 23 -27.57 -11.42 -9.67
CA VAL A 23 -26.59 -11.86 -8.66
C VAL A 23 -25.16 -11.66 -9.18
N LEU A 24 -24.85 -12.06 -10.41
CA LEU A 24 -23.54 -11.84 -11.03
C LEU A 24 -23.21 -10.37 -11.24
N ALA A 25 -24.19 -9.50 -11.52
CA ALA A 25 -23.97 -8.06 -11.64
C ALA A 25 -23.76 -7.40 -10.27
N LEU A 26 -24.55 -7.78 -9.25
CA LEU A 26 -24.43 -7.27 -7.88
C LEU A 26 -23.15 -7.76 -7.19
N PHE A 27 -22.75 -9.01 -7.41
CA PHE A 27 -21.51 -9.58 -6.89
C PHE A 27 -20.30 -9.31 -7.77
N GLY A 28 -20.45 -9.21 -9.09
CA GLY A 28 -19.39 -8.79 -10.01
C GLY A 28 -18.90 -7.38 -9.73
N LYS A 29 -19.81 -6.47 -9.34
CA LYS A 29 -19.45 -5.13 -8.86
C LYS A 29 -18.66 -5.14 -7.54
N ARG A 30 -18.78 -6.20 -6.73
CA ARG A 30 -17.96 -6.42 -5.51
C ARG A 30 -16.65 -7.17 -5.81
N LEU A 31 -16.62 -8.00 -6.85
CA LEU A 31 -15.45 -8.79 -7.26
C LEU A 31 -14.50 -8.03 -8.19
N GLY A 32 -14.91 -6.91 -8.79
CA GLY A 32 -14.03 -6.00 -9.53
C GLY A 32 -12.89 -5.41 -8.69
N GLY A 33 -12.97 -5.53 -7.35
CA GLY A 33 -11.86 -5.21 -6.44
C GLY A 33 -10.89 -6.36 -6.19
N ALA A 34 -11.27 -7.61 -6.50
CA ALA A 34 -10.53 -8.83 -6.15
C ALA A 34 -9.62 -9.34 -7.29
N PHE A 35 -9.79 -8.84 -8.51
CA PHE A 35 -8.95 -9.15 -9.68
C PHE A 35 -8.13 -7.95 -10.13
N SER A 36 -7.56 -7.22 -9.18
CA SER A 36 -6.46 -6.34 -9.55
C SER A 36 -5.17 -7.12 -9.35
N THR A 37 -4.40 -7.19 -10.42
CA THR A 37 -2.97 -7.48 -10.46
C THR A 37 -2.22 -6.38 -9.68
N LYS A 38 -2.48 -6.28 -8.36
CA LYS A 38 -2.45 -5.04 -7.56
C LYS A 38 -1.28 -4.92 -6.59
N GLU A 39 -0.13 -5.51 -6.90
CA GLU A 39 1.07 -5.22 -6.11
C GLU A 39 1.78 -3.99 -6.65
N ALA A 40 1.88 -3.86 -7.99
CA ALA A 40 2.44 -2.68 -8.65
C ALA A 40 1.53 -1.43 -8.56
N ASP A 41 0.21 -1.62 -8.43
CA ASP A 41 -0.80 -0.53 -8.38
C ASP A 41 -1.17 -0.11 -6.94
N ARG A 42 -0.56 -0.72 -5.91
CA ARG A 42 -0.89 -0.39 -4.51
C ARG A 42 -0.18 0.88 -4.04
N PHE A 43 1.05 1.09 -4.51
CA PHE A 43 1.91 2.17 -4.04
C PHE A 43 2.17 3.19 -5.13
N GLU A 44 1.72 4.42 -4.92
CA GLU A 44 2.02 5.55 -5.79
C GLU A 44 3.24 6.29 -5.23
N THR A 45 4.32 6.41 -6.01
CA THR A 45 5.45 7.29 -5.66
C THR A 45 5.45 8.54 -6.51
N THR A 46 5.45 9.69 -5.86
CA THR A 46 5.56 11.01 -6.50
C THR A 46 6.89 11.65 -6.10
N GLU A 47 7.66 12.11 -7.08
CA GLU A 47 8.82 12.98 -6.85
C GLU A 47 8.34 14.44 -6.73
N ILE A 48 8.76 15.12 -5.66
CA ILE A 48 8.54 16.55 -5.50
C ILE A 48 9.73 17.28 -6.15
N PRO A 49 9.47 18.28 -7.01
CA PRO A 49 10.53 19.09 -7.60
C PRO A 49 11.44 19.63 -6.50
N PRO A 50 12.75 19.34 -6.54
CA PRO A 50 13.64 19.75 -5.48
C PRO A 50 13.98 21.23 -5.60
N ASP A 51 14.10 21.90 -4.46
CA ASP A 51 14.62 23.28 -4.40
C ASP A 51 16.13 23.34 -4.69
N ASP A 52 16.86 22.24 -4.45
CA ASP A 52 18.30 22.09 -4.69
C ASP A 52 18.57 20.92 -5.67
N PRO A 53 19.39 21.12 -6.73
CA PRO A 53 19.68 20.11 -7.73
C PRO A 53 20.30 18.80 -7.19
N GLU A 54 20.88 18.80 -5.99
CA GLU A 54 21.50 17.62 -5.37
C GLU A 54 20.52 16.80 -4.51
N THR A 55 19.40 17.40 -4.13
CA THR A 55 18.37 16.75 -3.30
C THR A 55 17.26 16.17 -4.15
N ARG A 56 16.66 15.08 -3.69
CA ARG A 56 15.45 14.50 -4.29
C ARG A 56 14.47 14.19 -3.18
N GLU A 57 13.24 14.65 -3.33
CA GLU A 57 12.18 14.43 -2.35
C GLU A 57 11.07 13.58 -2.96
N PHE A 58 10.56 12.63 -2.18
CA PHE A 58 9.58 11.67 -2.64
C PHE A 58 8.47 11.49 -1.60
N ILE A 59 7.27 11.25 -2.10
CA ILE A 59 6.13 10.79 -1.31
C ILE A 59 5.66 9.46 -1.88
N VAL A 60 5.65 8.43 -1.03
CA VAL A 60 5.05 7.13 -1.31
C VAL A 60 3.70 7.05 -0.62
N ARG A 61 2.64 6.71 -1.35
CA ARG A 61 1.27 6.57 -0.86
C ARG A 61 0.78 5.15 -1.06
N ASP A 62 0.13 4.59 -0.04
CA ASP A 62 -0.58 3.32 -0.13
C ASP A 62 -2.07 3.60 -0.32
N ASP A 63 -2.59 3.36 -1.53
CA ASP A 63 -3.98 3.64 -1.89
C ASP A 63 -4.99 2.78 -1.14
N GLN A 64 -4.57 1.60 -0.67
CA GLN A 64 -5.47 0.69 0.04
C GLN A 64 -5.69 1.14 1.48
N THR A 65 -4.63 1.62 2.13
CA THR A 65 -4.69 1.99 3.56
C THR A 65 -4.87 3.48 3.77
N GLY A 66 -4.54 4.30 2.77
CA GLY A 66 -4.44 5.77 2.89
C GLY A 66 -3.19 6.20 3.66
N SER A 67 -2.21 5.32 3.79
CA SER A 67 -0.95 5.62 4.50
C SER A 67 0.04 6.30 3.57
N ARG A 68 0.96 7.08 4.12
CA ARG A 68 2.02 7.75 3.34
C ARG A 68 3.37 7.73 4.05
N LEU A 69 4.42 7.73 3.26
CA LEU A 69 5.80 7.92 3.68
C LEU A 69 6.42 9.03 2.83
N GLN A 70 7.04 10.02 3.47
CA GLN A 70 7.75 11.09 2.80
C GLN A 70 9.23 11.00 3.16
N PHE A 71 10.12 11.14 2.17
CA PHE A 71 11.54 11.11 2.41
C PHE A 71 12.32 12.01 1.46
N VAL A 72 13.49 12.45 1.91
CA VAL A 72 14.47 13.18 1.10
C VAL A 72 15.71 12.33 0.97
N SER A 73 16.32 12.33 -0.21
CA SER A 73 17.61 11.70 -0.47
C SER A 73 18.63 12.72 -0.95
N LEU A 74 19.87 12.51 -0.55
CA LEU A 74 21.06 13.26 -0.94
C LEU A 74 22.22 12.27 -1.04
N HIS A 75 22.68 12.03 -2.28
CA HIS A 75 23.71 11.02 -2.58
C HIS A 75 23.38 9.63 -1.98
N THR A 76 24.17 9.18 -1.00
CA THR A 76 24.03 7.87 -0.34
C THR A 76 23.21 7.92 0.94
N ARG A 77 22.64 9.10 1.29
CA ARG A 77 21.87 9.31 2.51
C ARG A 77 20.41 9.58 2.18
N GLY A 78 19.53 8.93 2.92
CA GLY A 78 18.09 9.14 2.91
C GLY A 78 17.63 9.57 4.29
N ARG A 79 16.66 10.47 4.35
CA ARG A 79 16.01 10.88 5.58
C ARG A 79 14.51 10.73 5.39
N VAL A 80 13.91 9.87 6.20
CA VAL A 80 12.45 9.81 6.29
C VAL A 80 12.00 11.06 7.06
N VAL A 81 11.12 11.83 6.45
CA VAL A 81 10.58 13.09 7.00
C VAL A 81 9.37 12.78 7.87
N GLU A 82 8.44 12.01 7.33
CA GLU A 82 7.18 11.67 8.00
C GLU A 82 6.68 10.30 7.53
N ILE A 83 6.05 9.56 8.44
CA ILE A 83 5.25 8.37 8.13
C ILE A 83 3.88 8.58 8.77
N VAL A 84 2.83 8.52 7.96
CA VAL A 84 1.44 8.64 8.43
C VAL A 84 0.69 7.35 8.15
N VAL A 85 0.25 6.69 9.22
CA VAL A 85 -0.56 5.49 9.17
C VAL A 85 -1.90 5.74 9.87
N PRO A 86 -3.04 5.59 9.17
CA PRO A 86 -4.36 5.71 9.77
C PRO A 86 -4.54 4.74 10.94
N ALA A 87 -5.25 5.17 11.99
CA ALA A 87 -5.36 4.41 13.24
C ALA A 87 -5.85 2.95 13.06
N LYS A 88 -6.77 2.72 12.10
CA LYS A 88 -7.29 1.39 11.75
C LYS A 88 -6.25 0.43 11.15
N HIS A 89 -5.10 0.93 10.70
CA HIS A 89 -4.03 0.18 10.04
C HIS A 89 -2.71 0.21 10.84
N ARG A 90 -2.71 0.74 12.06
CA ARG A 90 -1.53 0.66 12.92
C ARG A 90 -1.26 -0.80 13.29
N ARG A 91 0.03 -1.14 13.43
CA ARG A 91 0.50 -2.49 13.83
C ARG A 91 0.16 -3.61 12.82
N THR A 92 -0.24 -3.26 11.60
CA THR A 92 -0.47 -4.26 10.55
C THR A 92 0.76 -4.48 9.67
N GLY A 93 1.85 -3.73 9.90
CA GLY A 93 3.09 -3.82 9.12
C GLY A 93 3.15 -2.88 7.92
N VAL A 94 2.17 -2.00 7.75
CA VAL A 94 2.09 -1.07 6.60
C VAL A 94 3.28 -0.12 6.53
N GLU A 95 3.86 0.24 7.67
CA GLU A 95 5.09 1.03 7.74
C GLU A 95 6.27 0.34 7.04
N VAL A 96 6.34 -1.00 7.14
CA VAL A 96 7.38 -1.81 6.52
C VAL A 96 7.13 -1.88 5.01
N ASP A 97 5.89 -2.19 4.60
CA ASP A 97 5.51 -2.24 3.18
C ASP A 97 5.77 -0.89 2.49
N LEU A 98 5.39 0.22 3.13
CA LEU A 98 5.62 1.58 2.61
C LEU A 98 7.10 1.87 2.39
N PHE A 99 7.96 1.45 3.32
CA PHE A 99 9.39 1.66 3.19
C PHE A 99 9.99 0.77 2.10
N GLU A 100 9.59 -0.49 2.02
CA GLU A 100 10.03 -1.40 0.95
C GLU A 100 9.64 -0.85 -0.44
N ALA A 101 8.43 -0.27 -0.58
CA ALA A 101 7.99 0.41 -1.79
C ALA A 101 8.78 1.69 -2.10
N ALA A 102 9.40 2.33 -1.10
CA ALA A 102 10.19 3.55 -1.27
C ALA A 102 11.61 3.29 -1.82
N LEU A 103 12.18 2.10 -1.57
CA LEU A 103 13.56 1.78 -1.92
C LEU A 103 13.91 1.94 -3.42
N PRO A 104 13.07 1.50 -4.38
CA PRO A 104 13.39 1.62 -5.80
C PRO A 104 13.56 3.06 -6.27
N SER A 105 12.96 4.02 -5.56
CA SER A 105 13.04 5.45 -5.86
C SER A 105 14.36 6.08 -5.42
N ALA A 106 15.12 5.41 -4.55
CA ALA A 106 16.41 5.87 -4.05
C ALA A 106 17.45 4.72 -3.96
N PRO A 107 17.81 4.10 -5.09
CA PRO A 107 18.62 2.87 -5.11
C PRO A 107 20.06 3.07 -4.62
N ASN A 108 20.55 4.31 -4.60
CA ASN A 108 21.90 4.65 -4.18
C ASN A 108 22.02 4.91 -2.67
N VAL A 109 20.90 4.93 -1.94
CA VAL A 109 20.89 5.25 -0.51
C VAL A 109 21.28 4.02 0.31
N THR A 110 22.37 4.14 1.06
CA THR A 110 22.89 3.10 1.95
C THR A 110 22.75 3.46 3.43
N THR A 111 22.36 4.70 3.74
CA THR A 111 22.16 5.17 5.10
C THR A 111 20.83 5.91 5.21
N TRP A 112 19.95 5.44 6.08
CA TRP A 112 18.65 6.03 6.30
C TRP A 112 18.49 6.55 7.72
N THR A 113 18.05 7.80 7.86
CA THR A 113 17.68 8.38 9.16
C THR A 113 16.17 8.41 9.33
N TRP A 114 15.68 7.88 10.45
CA TRP A 114 14.27 7.88 10.83
C TRP A 114 13.88 9.14 11.61
N PRO A 115 12.65 9.64 11.45
CA PRO A 115 12.13 10.73 12.28
C PRO A 115 11.81 10.23 13.69
N PRO A 116 11.61 11.14 14.67
CA PRO A 116 10.99 10.79 15.94
C PRO A 116 9.67 10.05 15.68
N THR A 117 9.55 8.84 16.20
CA THR A 117 8.45 7.94 15.85
C THR A 117 7.75 7.39 17.09
N THR A 118 6.57 6.82 16.89
CA THR A 118 5.83 6.12 17.94
C THR A 118 6.48 4.77 18.25
N PRO A 119 6.16 4.12 19.38
CA PRO A 119 6.64 2.76 19.66
C PRO A 119 6.35 1.76 18.53
N ASP A 120 5.19 1.88 17.88
CA ASP A 120 4.80 1.03 16.75
C ASP A 120 5.71 1.29 15.53
N GLY A 121 6.01 2.56 15.22
CA GLY A 121 6.92 2.91 14.13
C GLY A 121 8.39 2.55 14.42
N TYR A 122 8.82 2.57 15.69
CA TYR A 122 10.14 2.07 16.07
C TYR A 122 10.24 0.55 15.94
N ALA A 123 9.17 -0.19 16.28
CA ALA A 123 9.10 -1.62 16.03
C ALA A 123 9.19 -1.94 14.53
N ALA A 124 8.54 -1.15 13.67
CA ALA A 124 8.68 -1.28 12.22
C ALA A 124 10.12 -1.03 11.75
N LEU A 125 10.78 0.02 12.25
CA LEU A 125 12.19 0.30 11.96
C LEU A 125 13.11 -0.88 12.33
N LEU A 126 12.91 -1.49 13.50
CA LEU A 126 13.66 -2.69 13.89
C LEU A 126 13.43 -3.88 12.95
N ILE A 127 12.21 -4.06 12.45
CA ILE A 127 11.90 -5.11 11.46
C ILE A 127 12.62 -4.82 10.14
N ILE A 128 12.56 -3.59 9.64
CA ILE A 128 13.22 -3.15 8.41
C ILE A 128 14.73 -3.36 8.52
N ALA A 129 15.35 -2.87 9.60
CA ALA A 129 16.79 -2.99 9.83
C ALA A 129 17.27 -4.46 9.83
N ARG A 130 16.46 -5.39 10.36
CA ARG A 130 16.76 -6.82 10.32
C ARG A 130 16.63 -7.43 8.91
N ARG A 131 15.70 -6.93 8.09
CA ARG A 131 15.49 -7.41 6.71
C ARG A 131 16.57 -6.93 5.75
N MET A 132 17.23 -5.81 6.07
CA MET A 132 18.18 -5.14 5.19
C MET A 132 19.52 -4.89 5.92
N PRO A 133 20.28 -5.96 6.24
CA PRO A 133 21.50 -5.84 7.05
C PRO A 133 22.61 -5.02 6.39
N ASP A 134 22.58 -4.89 5.05
CA ASP A 134 23.56 -4.13 4.27
C ASP A 134 23.29 -2.62 4.28
N VAL A 135 22.16 -2.18 4.83
CA VAL A 135 21.74 -0.78 4.91
C VAL A 135 21.89 -0.30 6.35
N THR A 136 22.46 0.89 6.53
CA THR A 136 22.59 1.50 7.85
C THR A 136 21.33 2.28 8.20
N PHE A 137 20.72 1.94 9.33
CA PHE A 137 19.55 2.64 9.85
C PHE A 137 19.92 3.44 11.10
N LEU A 138 19.58 4.74 11.10
CA LEU A 138 19.78 5.64 12.22
C LEU A 138 18.42 6.08 12.77
N ASP A 139 18.27 6.10 14.09
CA ASP A 139 17.10 6.66 14.74
C ASP A 139 17.11 8.20 14.75
N ALA A 140 16.10 8.80 15.35
CA ALA A 140 15.95 10.25 15.46
C ALA A 140 17.08 10.93 16.25
N HIS A 141 17.84 10.19 17.05
CA HIS A 141 18.97 10.67 17.82
C HIS A 141 20.30 10.41 17.11
N GLY A 142 20.28 9.83 15.91
CA GLY A 142 21.48 9.44 15.17
C GLY A 142 22.12 8.15 15.67
N SER A 143 21.44 7.40 16.55
CA SER A 143 21.93 6.11 17.02
C SER A 143 21.62 5.04 15.99
N ARG A 144 22.59 4.16 15.74
CA ARG A 144 22.40 3.04 14.83
C ARG A 144 21.39 2.05 15.39
N VAL A 145 20.42 1.69 14.56
CA VAL A 145 19.44 0.66 14.84
C VAL A 145 19.94 -0.64 14.23
N LEU A 146 20.63 -1.43 15.05
CA LEU A 146 21.33 -2.69 14.74
C LEU A 146 22.66 -2.52 13.98
#